data_AF-A0A0Q8N273-F1
#
_entry.id   AF-A0A0Q8N273-F1
#
_cell.length_a   1.000
_cell.length_b   1.000
_cell.length_c   1.000
_cell.angle_alpha   90.00
_cell.angle_beta   90.00
_cell.angle_gamma   90.00
#
_symmetry.space_group_name_H-M   'P 1'
#
loop_
_entity.id
_entity.type
_entity.pdbx_description
1 polymer ?
#
loop_
_entity_poly.entity_id
_entity_poly.type
_entity_poly.pdbx_seq_one_letter_code
_entity_poly.pdbx_strand_id
1 'polypeptide(L)'
;MKTSVKLNRQIRGFFIMLLVLVGFFSCKRGSDEAKNYQNIEAKGQQTAELTAPPFVPKAVGDREATKLVVNMEIKEIEGEMVDGVKYTYWTFGGSVPGSFIRTRVGDEVEFHLKNHPDNKMPHNIDLHAVTGPGGGATSSLVAPGHEKVFSFKTLNPGLYVYHCATAPVGMHIANGMYGLILVEPEGGLPPVDKEYYIMQGDFYTKGSYGEQGSQPFDMDKAIKEQADYVVFNGKVGALAGDKSLTAKVGETVRIYMGNGGPNLVSSFHVIGEIFDKVHIEGGDMINENVQTTLIPAGGSAIVEFKVDVPGTFILVDHSIFRAFNKGALGMLKVEGEENKKLYSGTIQDGIYLPEGGTIQGMPKGKAVPKTTVAKTVPEQIKAGKDLFDRTCYACHQSEGQGIPNAFPPLAKSDYLNANPDRAIGAVLHGLSGEITVNGKKFNNVMTSQNLTDEQAADVLTYIYNSWGNNKTVITPAKVKAVRAKPAPKVAQEH
;
A
#
# COMPACT_ATOMS: atom_id res chain seq x y z
N MET A 1 83.37 26.69 -14.07
CA MET A 1 83.30 28.17 -13.96
C MET A 1 82.04 28.52 -13.20
N LYS A 2 82.15 29.27 -12.10
CA LYS A 2 81.04 29.73 -11.26
C LYS A 2 80.16 30.72 -12.05
N THR A 3 78.84 30.66 -11.88
CA THR A 3 78.00 31.86 -11.92
C THR A 3 76.91 31.73 -10.87
N SER A 4 77.09 32.49 -9.79
CA SER A 4 76.09 32.70 -8.75
C SER A 4 75.06 33.72 -9.22
N VAL A 5 73.78 33.46 -8.99
CA VAL A 5 72.79 34.53 -8.85
C VAL A 5 72.44 34.63 -7.37
N LYS A 6 72.90 35.71 -6.73
CA LYS A 6 72.47 36.12 -5.38
C LYS A 6 71.03 36.64 -5.50
N LEU A 7 70.06 35.92 -4.94
CA LEU A 7 68.72 36.46 -4.72
C LEU A 7 68.62 37.07 -3.32
N ASN A 8 68.01 38.25 -3.28
CA ASN A 8 68.04 39.25 -2.22
C ASN A 8 67.38 38.78 -0.91
N ARG A 9 68.02 39.05 0.23
CA ARG A 9 67.66 38.52 1.57
C ARG A 9 66.38 39.14 2.16
N GLN A 10 65.77 40.13 1.49
CA GLN A 10 64.49 40.74 1.89
C GLN A 10 63.24 39.99 1.41
N ILE A 11 63.33 39.10 0.43
CA ILE A 11 62.15 38.40 -0.13
C ILE A 11 61.77 37.15 0.69
N ARG A 12 62.69 36.63 1.51
CA ARG A 12 62.41 35.46 2.39
C ARG A 12 61.55 35.78 3.62
N GLY A 13 61.48 37.04 4.05
CA GLY A 13 60.67 37.43 5.20
C GLY A 13 59.17 37.52 4.88
N PHE A 14 58.82 37.92 3.66
CA PHE A 14 57.41 38.13 3.29
C PHE A 14 56.69 36.82 2.90
N PHE A 15 57.41 35.82 2.38
CA PHE A 15 56.83 34.54 2.01
C PHE A 15 56.62 33.57 3.20
N ILE A 16 57.31 33.78 4.32
CA ILE A 16 57.13 32.97 5.53
C ILE A 16 56.01 33.54 6.43
N MET A 17 55.70 34.84 6.33
CA MET A 17 54.58 35.43 7.06
C MET A 17 53.22 35.20 6.39
N LEU A 18 53.20 34.90 5.08
CA LEU A 18 51.97 34.56 4.35
C LEU A 18 51.61 33.07 4.40
N LEU A 19 52.55 32.20 4.78
CA LEU A 19 52.34 30.76 4.95
C LEU A 19 51.94 30.35 6.38
N VAL A 20 51.93 31.30 7.33
CA VAL A 20 51.45 31.10 8.71
C VAL A 20 50.02 31.63 8.91
N LEU A 21 49.46 32.34 7.92
CA LEU A 21 48.11 32.93 7.98
C LEU A 21 47.02 32.17 7.18
N VAL A 22 47.37 31.03 6.57
CA VAL A 22 46.41 30.15 5.85
C VAL A 22 46.06 28.89 6.68
N GLY A 23 46.52 28.80 7.93
CA GLY A 23 46.37 27.62 8.79
C GLY A 23 45.21 27.62 9.79
N PHE A 24 44.30 28.60 9.78
CA PHE A 24 43.25 28.71 10.82
C PHE A 24 41.81 28.95 10.34
N PHE A 25 41.52 28.77 9.05
CA PHE A 25 40.13 28.45 8.63
C PHE A 25 39.96 26.93 8.57
N SER A 26 40.23 26.27 9.70
CA SER A 26 39.60 24.98 9.95
C SER A 26 38.11 25.26 10.05
N CYS A 27 37.36 24.84 9.03
CA CYS A 27 35.92 24.72 9.12
C CYS A 27 35.59 23.90 10.39
N LYS A 28 35.28 24.59 11.49
CA LYS A 28 34.36 24.06 12.49
C LYS A 28 33.01 23.88 11.80
N ARG A 29 32.88 22.82 10.99
CA ARG A 29 31.64 22.06 11.04
C ARG A 29 31.67 21.50 12.45
N GLY A 30 30.91 22.12 13.36
CA GLY A 30 30.49 21.41 14.55
C GLY A 30 29.85 20.13 14.03
N SER A 31 30.50 19.00 14.24
CA SER A 31 29.73 17.80 14.48
C SER A 31 28.93 18.15 15.73
N ASP A 32 27.64 18.43 15.58
CA ASP A 32 26.75 18.40 16.72
C ASP A 32 27.04 17.07 17.42
N GLU A 33 27.62 17.11 18.62
CA GLU A 33 27.75 15.91 19.44
C GLU A 33 26.35 15.31 19.52
N ALA A 34 26.21 14.04 19.14
CA ALA A 34 24.92 13.36 19.19
C ALA A 34 24.32 13.58 20.58
N LYS A 35 23.15 14.25 20.64
CA LYS A 35 22.47 14.57 21.89
C LYS A 35 22.32 13.28 22.71
N ASN A 36 22.89 13.25 23.91
CA ASN A 36 22.80 12.10 24.78
C ASN A 36 21.50 12.15 25.61
N TYR A 37 20.50 11.40 25.18
CA TYR A 37 19.20 11.33 25.85
C TYR A 37 19.14 10.35 27.04
N GLN A 38 20.23 9.62 27.34
CA GLN A 38 20.25 8.59 28.39
C GLN A 38 19.98 9.15 29.79
N ASN A 39 20.46 10.37 30.04
CA ASN A 39 20.40 11.02 31.35
C ASN A 39 19.17 11.91 31.54
N ILE A 40 18.23 11.94 30.58
CA ILE A 40 16.96 12.64 30.78
C ILE A 40 16.18 11.91 31.88
N GLU A 41 15.81 12.66 32.92
CA GLU A 41 15.00 12.17 34.02
C GLU A 41 13.52 12.13 33.62
N ALA A 42 12.89 10.97 33.78
CA ALA A 42 11.46 10.81 33.58
C ALA A 42 10.69 11.39 34.79
N LYS A 43 9.79 12.33 34.52
CA LYS A 43 8.95 12.99 35.52
C LYS A 43 7.52 12.52 35.42
N GLY A 44 7.02 11.95 36.51
CA GLY A 44 5.66 11.43 36.60
C GLY A 44 5.46 10.10 35.88
N GLN A 45 4.20 9.67 35.81
CA GLN A 45 3.79 8.44 35.15
C GLN A 45 2.44 8.64 34.46
N GLN A 46 2.29 8.08 33.25
CA GLN A 46 1.01 8.02 32.55
C GLN A 46 0.89 6.74 31.72
N THR A 47 -0.35 6.38 31.36
CA THR A 47 -0.62 5.28 30.44
C THR A 47 -0.64 5.79 28.99
N ALA A 48 0.00 5.08 28.08
CA ALA A 48 0.02 5.44 26.67
C ALA A 48 -1.38 5.33 26.03
N GLU A 49 -1.74 6.34 25.24
CA GLU A 49 -2.87 6.26 24.32
C GLU A 49 -2.42 5.49 23.07
N LEU A 50 -3.05 4.34 22.82
CA LEU A 50 -2.80 3.52 21.63
C LEU A 50 -3.96 3.69 20.65
N THR A 51 -3.67 3.88 19.37
CA THR A 51 -4.70 4.04 18.33
C THR A 51 -4.62 2.93 17.29
N ALA A 52 -5.77 2.45 16.83
CA ALA A 52 -5.84 1.55 15.69
C ALA A 52 -5.61 2.32 14.36
N PRO A 53 -5.05 1.68 13.32
CA PRO A 53 -4.93 2.31 12.01
C PRO A 53 -6.30 2.69 11.43
N PRO A 54 -6.43 3.81 10.69
CA PRO A 54 -5.34 4.70 10.25
C PRO A 54 -5.07 5.89 11.20
N PHE A 55 -5.49 5.82 12.47
CA PHE A 55 -5.39 6.94 13.40
C PHE A 55 -4.06 6.95 14.15
N VAL A 56 -3.62 8.14 14.54
CA VAL A 56 -2.38 8.40 15.29
C VAL A 56 -2.75 8.99 16.67
N PRO A 57 -2.05 8.64 17.77
CA PRO A 57 -2.27 9.27 19.07
C PRO A 57 -1.92 10.76 19.03
N LYS A 58 -2.42 11.53 20.00
CA LYS A 58 -2.15 12.97 20.10
C LYS A 58 -0.64 13.25 20.20
N ALA A 59 -0.22 14.35 19.58
CA ALA A 59 1.16 14.84 19.67
C ALA A 59 1.60 15.03 21.12
N VAL A 60 2.85 14.68 21.42
CA VAL A 60 3.40 14.84 22.77
C VAL A 60 3.61 16.31 23.15
N GLY A 61 3.80 17.19 22.14
CA GLY A 61 4.04 18.62 22.32
C GLY A 61 5.26 18.90 23.23
N ASP A 62 5.12 19.90 24.10
CA ASP A 62 6.17 20.33 25.04
C ASP A 62 6.24 19.48 26.33
N ARG A 63 5.59 18.30 26.36
CA ARG A 63 5.60 17.42 27.52
C ARG A 63 7.04 17.03 27.90
N GLU A 64 7.35 17.02 29.19
CA GLU A 64 8.60 16.47 29.72
C GLU A 64 8.64 14.94 29.56
N ALA A 65 9.84 14.34 29.56
CA ALA A 65 9.96 12.88 29.60
C ALA A 65 9.23 12.31 30.82
N THR A 66 8.57 11.15 30.68
CA THR A 66 7.77 10.52 31.74
C THR A 66 7.99 9.02 31.77
N LYS A 67 7.59 8.36 32.87
CA LYS A 67 7.34 6.92 32.84
C LYS A 67 6.06 6.64 32.06
N LEU A 68 6.14 5.91 30.96
CA LEU A 68 5.04 5.65 30.05
C LEU A 68 4.66 4.18 30.07
N VAL A 69 3.48 3.85 30.60
CA VAL A 69 2.99 2.46 30.67
C VAL A 69 2.26 2.12 29.37
N VAL A 70 2.78 1.17 28.60
CA VAL A 70 2.20 0.70 27.34
C VAL A 70 1.56 -0.67 27.57
N ASN A 71 0.25 -0.78 27.34
CA ASN A 71 -0.49 -2.03 27.48
C ASN A 71 -0.87 -2.57 26.10
N MET A 72 -0.23 -3.66 25.68
CA MET A 72 -0.45 -4.29 24.38
C MET A 72 -0.97 -5.72 24.55
N GLU A 73 -2.10 -6.03 23.91
CA GLU A 73 -2.68 -7.38 23.89
C GLU A 73 -2.56 -7.99 22.50
N ILE A 74 -1.99 -9.19 22.42
CA ILE A 74 -1.88 -9.96 21.17
C ILE A 74 -3.14 -10.79 20.96
N LYS A 75 -3.66 -10.81 19.74
CA LYS A 75 -4.85 -11.61 19.36
C LYS A 75 -4.64 -12.31 18.03
N GLU A 76 -4.98 -13.60 17.99
CA GLU A 76 -5.16 -14.36 16.77
C GLU A 76 -6.65 -14.29 16.37
N ILE A 77 -6.96 -13.66 15.23
CA ILE A 77 -8.32 -13.40 14.79
C ILE A 77 -8.53 -13.77 13.32
N GLU A 78 -9.68 -14.35 12.99
CA GLU A 78 -10.09 -14.47 11.59
C GLU A 78 -10.62 -13.11 11.12
N GLY A 79 -10.03 -12.59 10.04
CA GLY A 79 -10.45 -11.36 9.41
C GLY A 79 -10.60 -11.53 7.90
N GLU A 80 -11.02 -10.48 7.22
CA GLU A 80 -11.22 -10.46 5.78
C GLU A 80 -10.01 -9.82 5.09
N MET A 81 -9.42 -10.51 4.10
CA MET A 81 -8.32 -9.99 3.27
C MET A 81 -8.85 -9.23 2.05
N VAL A 82 -9.91 -9.74 1.45
CA VAL A 82 -10.72 -9.11 0.40
C VAL A 82 -12.08 -9.78 0.42
N ASP A 83 -13.12 -9.16 -0.14
CA ASP A 83 -14.50 -9.68 -0.15
C ASP A 83 -14.57 -11.20 -0.40
N GLY A 84 -15.05 -11.92 0.62
CA GLY A 84 -15.23 -13.38 0.60
C GLY A 84 -13.97 -14.23 0.80
N VAL A 85 -12.81 -13.61 1.00
CA VAL A 85 -11.55 -14.26 1.36
C VAL A 85 -11.21 -13.94 2.82
N LYS A 86 -11.18 -14.98 3.64
CA LYS A 86 -10.82 -14.87 5.05
C LYS A 86 -9.37 -15.28 5.29
N TYR A 87 -8.75 -14.71 6.32
CA TYR A 87 -7.38 -15.00 6.72
C TYR A 87 -7.26 -14.95 8.25
N THR A 88 -6.45 -15.84 8.82
CA THR A 88 -6.16 -15.81 10.26
C THR A 88 -5.00 -14.87 10.52
N TYR A 89 -5.32 -13.66 11.00
CA TYR A 89 -4.33 -12.67 11.38
C TYR A 89 -3.84 -12.90 12.80
N TRP A 90 -2.57 -12.62 13.01
CA TRP A 90 -1.97 -12.48 14.33
C TRP A 90 -1.64 -11.01 14.51
N THR A 91 -2.15 -10.40 15.57
CA THR A 91 -2.23 -8.94 15.69
C THR A 91 -1.71 -8.44 17.01
N PHE A 92 -1.13 -7.24 17.02
CA PHE A 92 -0.89 -6.46 18.23
C PHE A 92 -2.04 -5.45 18.40
N GLY A 93 -2.87 -5.60 19.42
CA GLY A 93 -3.99 -4.69 19.68
C GLY A 93 -5.24 -4.95 18.84
N GLY A 94 -5.32 -6.08 18.12
CA GLY A 94 -6.53 -6.49 17.38
C GLY A 94 -6.65 -5.92 15.97
N SER A 95 -5.61 -5.29 15.43
CA SER A 95 -5.58 -4.74 14.06
C SER A 95 -4.30 -5.11 13.33
N VAL A 96 -4.33 -4.97 11.99
CA VAL A 96 -3.13 -5.01 11.14
C VAL A 96 -3.06 -3.70 10.33
N PRO A 97 -2.00 -2.90 10.48
CA PRO A 97 -0.94 -3.07 11.47
C PRO A 97 -1.47 -2.94 12.91
N GLY A 98 -0.62 -3.29 13.88
CA GLY A 98 -0.93 -3.18 15.29
C GLY A 98 -1.10 -1.74 15.77
N SER A 99 -1.51 -1.56 17.02
CA SER A 99 -1.79 -0.22 17.55
C SER A 99 -0.56 0.70 17.51
N PHE A 100 -0.75 1.94 17.08
CA PHE A 100 0.31 2.94 17.03
C PHE A 100 0.71 3.36 18.44
N ILE A 101 2.02 3.46 18.69
CA ILE A 101 2.58 3.91 19.97
C ILE A 101 3.26 5.25 19.73
N ARG A 102 2.93 6.27 20.54
CA ARG A 102 3.55 7.60 20.45
C ARG A 102 4.27 7.94 21.75
N THR A 103 5.55 8.22 21.65
CA THR A 103 6.47 8.45 22.77
C THR A 103 7.31 9.71 22.50
N ARG A 104 8.11 10.13 23.46
CA ARG A 104 9.09 11.21 23.36
C ARG A 104 10.47 10.65 23.67
N VAL A 105 11.53 11.21 23.09
CA VAL A 105 12.91 10.95 23.55
C VAL A 105 13.03 11.15 25.06
N GLY A 106 13.71 10.22 25.73
CA GLY A 106 13.93 10.22 27.17
C GLY A 106 12.81 9.58 28.01
N ASP A 107 11.67 9.23 27.42
CA ASP A 107 10.62 8.49 28.14
C ASP A 107 11.15 7.14 28.65
N GLU A 108 10.72 6.76 29.85
CA GLU A 108 10.94 5.42 30.40
C GLU A 108 9.69 4.58 30.16
N VAL A 109 9.72 3.77 29.11
CA VAL A 109 8.59 2.93 28.71
C VAL A 109 8.58 1.66 29.56
N GLU A 110 7.47 1.40 30.24
CA GLU A 110 7.15 0.12 30.88
C GLU A 110 6.15 -0.61 29.98
N PHE A 111 6.62 -1.66 29.31
CA PHE A 111 5.87 -2.34 28.26
C PHE A 111 5.25 -3.63 28.79
N HIS A 112 3.92 -3.66 28.85
CA HIS A 112 3.10 -4.81 29.20
C HIS A 112 2.63 -5.50 27.94
N LEU A 113 3.12 -6.72 27.68
CA LEU A 113 2.71 -7.55 26.56
C LEU A 113 1.92 -8.75 27.06
N LYS A 114 0.63 -8.77 26.74
CA LYS A 114 -0.29 -9.85 27.09
C LYS A 114 -0.61 -10.70 25.87
N ASN A 115 -0.55 -12.02 26.02
CA ASN A 115 -0.98 -12.95 25.00
C ASN A 115 -2.38 -13.48 25.36
N HIS A 116 -3.39 -13.19 24.53
CA HIS A 116 -4.77 -13.58 24.82
C HIS A 116 -4.88 -15.10 25.05
N PRO A 117 -5.67 -15.58 26.03
CA PRO A 117 -5.77 -17.01 26.36
C PRO A 117 -6.25 -17.90 25.21
N ASP A 118 -7.00 -17.35 24.26
CA ASP A 118 -7.50 -18.12 23.11
C ASP A 118 -6.46 -18.33 22.00
N ASN A 119 -5.33 -17.61 22.04
CA ASN A 119 -4.28 -17.73 21.04
C ASN A 119 -3.62 -19.12 21.10
N LYS A 120 -3.08 -19.57 19.97
CA LYS A 120 -2.45 -20.88 19.84
C LYS A 120 -0.94 -20.80 19.95
N MET A 121 -0.36 -19.68 19.55
CA MET A 121 1.08 -19.49 19.45
C MET A 121 1.63 -18.67 20.62
N PRO A 122 2.85 -18.96 21.09
CA PRO A 122 3.61 -17.98 21.86
C PRO A 122 3.99 -16.81 20.94
N HIS A 123 4.19 -15.66 21.56
CA HIS A 123 4.53 -14.43 20.88
C HIS A 123 5.52 -13.63 21.71
N ASN A 124 6.17 -12.66 21.10
CA ASN A 124 7.02 -11.67 21.76
C ASN A 124 7.02 -10.40 20.90
N ILE A 125 7.82 -9.40 21.26
CA ILE A 125 7.94 -8.17 20.50
C ILE A 125 9.40 -7.73 20.40
N ASP A 126 9.80 -7.29 19.20
CA ASP A 126 10.99 -6.53 18.90
C ASP A 126 10.54 -5.13 18.45
N LEU A 127 10.93 -4.10 19.18
CA LEU A 127 10.69 -2.71 18.80
C LEU A 127 12.01 -2.09 18.35
N HIS A 128 12.07 -1.61 17.10
CA HIS A 128 13.32 -1.04 16.56
C HIS A 128 13.76 0.25 17.27
N ALA A 129 12.87 0.88 18.05
CA ALA A 129 13.19 2.02 18.91
C ALA A 129 14.03 1.65 20.15
N VAL A 130 14.16 0.35 20.48
CA VAL A 130 14.78 -0.13 21.72
C VAL A 130 16.28 -0.35 21.55
N THR A 131 17.08 0.33 22.39
CA THR A 131 18.50 0.00 22.57
C THR A 131 18.64 -1.14 23.57
N GLY A 132 18.60 -2.39 23.11
CA GLY A 132 18.78 -3.58 23.93
C GLY A 132 18.77 -4.87 23.10
N PRO A 133 19.25 -6.01 23.65
CA PRO A 133 19.32 -7.26 22.89
C PRO A 133 17.95 -7.70 22.36
N GLY A 134 17.85 -7.87 21.04
CA GLY A 134 16.63 -8.29 20.33
C GLY A 134 15.46 -7.31 20.45
N GLY A 135 15.71 -6.03 20.76
CA GLY A 135 14.68 -5.00 20.87
C GLY A 135 13.56 -5.31 21.88
N GLY A 136 13.84 -6.16 22.87
CA GLY A 136 12.86 -6.65 23.86
C GLY A 136 12.40 -8.10 23.65
N ALA A 137 12.76 -8.75 22.55
CA ALA A 137 12.27 -10.08 22.19
C ALA A 137 12.55 -11.18 23.23
N THR A 138 13.71 -11.13 23.88
CA THR A 138 14.13 -12.12 24.90
C THR A 138 13.40 -11.91 26.23
N SER A 139 12.98 -10.67 26.53
CA SER A 139 12.26 -10.30 27.75
C SER A 139 10.74 -10.39 27.61
N SER A 140 10.23 -10.52 26.39
CA SER A 140 8.80 -10.44 26.08
C SER A 140 8.19 -11.74 25.55
N LEU A 141 8.91 -12.87 25.57
CA LEU A 141 8.33 -14.16 25.20
C LEU A 141 7.19 -14.56 26.14
N VAL A 142 5.98 -14.58 25.59
CA VAL A 142 4.73 -14.72 26.31
C VAL A 142 3.87 -15.83 25.69
N ALA A 143 3.57 -16.85 26.48
CA ALA A 143 2.67 -17.94 26.12
C ALA A 143 1.20 -17.50 26.20
N PRO A 144 0.25 -18.15 25.50
CA PRO A 144 -1.17 -17.84 25.62
C PRO A 144 -1.65 -17.77 27.08
N GLY A 145 -2.45 -16.76 27.40
CA GLY A 145 -3.01 -16.53 28.74
C GLY A 145 -2.05 -15.88 29.74
N HIS A 146 -0.82 -15.55 29.33
CA HIS A 146 0.19 -14.94 30.18
C HIS A 146 0.48 -13.49 29.78
N GLU A 147 1.24 -12.82 30.64
CA GLU A 147 1.72 -11.46 30.46
C GLU A 147 3.22 -11.38 30.77
N LYS A 148 3.93 -10.53 30.04
CA LYS A 148 5.32 -10.16 30.32
C LYS A 148 5.46 -8.66 30.38
N VAL A 149 6.31 -8.20 31.29
CA VAL A 149 6.61 -6.78 31.49
C VAL A 149 8.12 -6.58 31.40
N PHE A 150 8.53 -5.57 30.64
CA PHE A 150 9.92 -5.13 30.58
C PHE A 150 9.95 -3.61 30.37
N SER A 151 11.08 -2.98 30.65
CA SER A 151 11.22 -1.53 30.53
C SER A 151 12.41 -1.13 29.67
N PHE A 152 12.30 0.00 28.99
CA PHE A 152 13.37 0.59 28.19
C PHE A 152 13.26 2.11 28.17
N LYS A 153 14.36 2.80 27.85
CA LYS A 153 14.37 4.24 27.62
C LYS A 153 14.42 4.53 26.12
N THR A 154 13.62 5.48 25.64
CA THR A 154 13.61 5.90 24.23
C THR A 154 14.76 6.86 23.96
N LEU A 155 15.85 6.35 23.39
CA LEU A 155 17.06 7.13 23.17
C LEU A 155 17.17 7.75 21.78
N ASN A 156 16.43 7.24 20.80
CA ASN A 156 16.61 7.61 19.40
C ASN A 156 15.30 8.21 18.89
N PRO A 157 15.25 9.51 18.52
CA PRO A 157 14.08 10.08 17.86
C PRO A 157 13.92 9.45 16.46
N GLY A 158 12.68 9.27 16.04
CA GLY A 158 12.36 8.71 14.74
C GLY A 158 11.08 7.89 14.73
N LEU A 159 10.73 7.40 13.55
CA LEU A 159 9.61 6.48 13.34
C LEU A 159 10.15 5.06 13.17
N TYR A 160 9.71 4.13 14.01
CA TYR A 160 10.27 2.79 14.06
C TYR A 160 9.20 1.73 13.89
N VAL A 161 9.54 0.66 13.17
CA VAL A 161 8.73 -0.54 13.14
C VAL A 161 8.89 -1.28 14.47
N TYR A 162 7.82 -1.93 14.91
CA TYR A 162 7.90 -3.05 15.83
C TYR A 162 7.26 -4.27 15.19
N HIS A 163 7.72 -5.46 15.53
CA HIS A 163 7.15 -6.71 15.04
C HIS A 163 7.37 -7.87 16.00
N CYS A 164 6.69 -8.99 15.76
CA CYS A 164 6.96 -10.22 16.50
C CYS A 164 8.33 -10.79 16.09
N ALA A 165 9.03 -11.39 17.05
CA ALA A 165 10.35 -12.00 16.89
C ALA A 165 10.37 -13.46 17.38
N THR A 166 9.20 -14.13 17.37
CA THR A 166 9.07 -15.53 17.77
C THR A 166 9.30 -16.43 16.57
N ALA A 167 10.06 -17.51 16.74
CA ALA A 167 10.32 -18.45 15.65
C ALA A 167 9.05 -19.27 15.29
N PRO A 168 8.72 -19.46 13.99
CA PRO A 168 9.39 -18.92 12.80
C PRO A 168 9.03 -17.45 12.53
N VAL A 169 10.02 -16.55 12.63
CA VAL A 169 9.79 -15.09 12.64
C VAL A 169 9.02 -14.61 11.41
N GLY A 170 9.42 -15.05 10.23
CA GLY A 170 8.76 -14.66 8.97
C GLY A 170 7.27 -15.02 8.93
N MET A 171 6.86 -16.14 9.54
CA MET A 171 5.44 -16.53 9.61
C MET A 171 4.66 -15.58 10.52
N HIS A 172 5.23 -15.20 11.67
CA HIS A 172 4.56 -14.27 12.57
C HIS A 172 4.37 -12.89 11.94
N ILE A 173 5.40 -12.38 11.26
CA ILE A 173 5.34 -11.11 10.53
C ILE A 173 4.34 -11.20 9.37
N ALA A 174 4.41 -12.25 8.54
CA ALA A 174 3.49 -12.48 7.41
C ALA A 174 2.02 -12.60 7.83
N ASN A 175 1.75 -13.00 9.08
CA ASN A 175 0.39 -13.05 9.63
C ASN A 175 -0.12 -11.70 10.16
N GLY A 176 0.67 -10.62 10.06
CA GLY A 176 0.25 -9.26 10.41
C GLY A 176 0.82 -8.71 11.71
N MET A 177 1.79 -9.40 12.34
CA MET A 177 2.36 -8.98 13.63
C MET A 177 3.43 -7.89 13.45
N TYR A 178 3.01 -6.70 13.05
CA TYR A 178 3.86 -5.52 12.93
C TYR A 178 3.08 -4.24 13.19
N GLY A 179 3.76 -3.19 13.65
CA GLY A 179 3.18 -1.86 13.80
C GLY A 179 4.25 -0.77 13.93
N LEU A 180 3.85 0.44 14.31
CA LEU A 180 4.74 1.59 14.43
C LEU A 180 4.79 2.17 15.84
N ILE A 181 6.00 2.54 16.26
CA ILE A 181 6.28 3.37 17.42
C ILE A 181 6.99 4.65 16.96
N LEU A 182 6.41 5.80 17.28
CA LEU A 182 7.03 7.11 17.08
C LEU A 182 7.73 7.56 18.36
N VAL A 183 8.99 7.93 18.23
CA VAL A 183 9.76 8.61 19.26
C VAL A 183 9.93 10.06 18.83
N GLU A 184 9.11 10.95 19.35
CA GLU A 184 9.20 12.37 19.01
C GLU A 184 10.45 13.01 19.61
N PRO A 185 11.08 13.97 18.89
CA PRO A 185 12.18 14.75 19.43
C PRO A 185 11.71 15.67 20.57
N GLU A 186 12.66 16.30 21.26
CA GLU A 186 12.34 17.36 22.22
C GLU A 186 11.58 18.51 21.53
N GLY A 187 10.44 18.93 22.10
CA GLY A 187 9.56 19.95 21.50
C GLY A 187 8.56 19.41 20.48
N GLY A 188 8.61 18.10 20.18
CA GLY A 188 7.69 17.44 19.26
C GLY A 188 7.96 17.73 17.79
N LEU A 189 7.16 17.12 16.92
CA LEU A 189 7.16 17.42 15.48
C LEU A 189 6.39 18.70 15.17
N PRO A 190 6.70 19.42 14.08
CA PRO A 190 5.91 20.56 13.63
C PRO A 190 4.42 20.20 13.50
N PRO A 191 3.48 21.07 13.90
CA PRO A 191 2.06 20.77 13.79
C PRO A 191 1.63 20.71 12.32
N VAL A 192 0.70 19.79 12.04
CA VAL A 192 0.02 19.64 10.74
C VAL A 192 -1.48 19.46 10.98
N ASP A 193 -2.29 19.64 9.94
CA ASP A 193 -3.76 19.55 10.06
C ASP A 193 -4.27 18.11 10.15
N LYS A 194 -3.58 17.18 9.46
CA LYS A 194 -3.93 15.75 9.43
C LYS A 194 -2.70 14.87 9.66
N GLU A 195 -2.85 13.88 10.54
CA GLU A 195 -1.86 12.82 10.75
C GLU A 195 -2.51 11.45 10.48
N TYR A 196 -1.87 10.63 9.66
CA TYR A 196 -2.36 9.29 9.31
C TYR A 196 -1.32 8.20 9.51
N TYR A 197 -1.81 7.03 9.92
CA TYR A 197 -1.03 5.82 10.08
C TYR A 197 -1.32 4.83 8.96
N ILE A 198 -0.31 4.55 8.15
CA ILE A 198 -0.39 3.59 7.05
C ILE A 198 0.78 2.62 7.14
N MET A 199 0.52 1.33 6.94
CA MET A 199 1.58 0.34 6.90
C MET A 199 1.32 -0.67 5.78
N GLN A 200 2.35 -0.88 4.95
CA GLN A 200 2.34 -1.90 3.91
C GLN A 200 2.72 -3.26 4.49
N GLY A 201 2.10 -4.32 3.99
CA GLY A 201 2.55 -5.69 4.18
C GLY A 201 2.26 -6.60 2.99
N ASP A 202 3.09 -7.61 2.82
CA ASP A 202 2.95 -8.68 1.82
C ASP A 202 2.48 -9.99 2.47
N PHE A 203 1.42 -10.57 1.91
CA PHE A 203 0.74 -11.75 2.45
C PHE A 203 0.76 -12.92 1.47
N TYR A 204 0.85 -14.12 2.03
CA TYR A 204 1.13 -15.36 1.32
C TYR A 204 0.04 -16.38 1.65
N THR A 205 -0.89 -16.59 0.72
CA THR A 205 -2.03 -17.48 0.91
C THR A 205 -1.82 -18.78 0.14
N LYS A 206 -2.38 -19.88 0.63
CA LYS A 206 -2.35 -21.15 -0.11
C LYS A 206 -3.08 -21.04 -1.45
N GLY A 207 -4.27 -20.45 -1.44
CA GLY A 207 -5.02 -20.09 -2.64
C GLY A 207 -4.39 -18.94 -3.41
N SER A 208 -4.90 -18.70 -4.62
CA SER A 208 -4.53 -17.53 -5.42
C SER A 208 -5.28 -16.27 -4.95
N TYR A 209 -4.88 -15.09 -5.44
CA TYR A 209 -5.62 -13.85 -5.21
C TYR A 209 -7.13 -14.03 -5.52
N GLY A 210 -8.00 -13.60 -4.60
CA GLY A 210 -9.46 -13.66 -4.72
C GLY A 210 -10.08 -15.05 -4.49
N GLU A 211 -9.27 -16.10 -4.25
CA GLU A 211 -9.79 -17.44 -4.00
C GLU A 211 -10.58 -17.48 -2.70
N GLN A 212 -11.88 -17.73 -2.83
CA GLN A 212 -12.87 -17.59 -1.76
C GLN A 212 -12.64 -18.58 -0.61
N GLY A 213 -13.13 -18.21 0.58
CA GLY A 213 -13.04 -19.02 1.79
C GLY A 213 -11.86 -18.64 2.68
N SER A 214 -11.62 -19.45 3.72
CA SER A 214 -10.53 -19.25 4.67
C SER A 214 -9.22 -19.73 4.07
N GLN A 215 -8.28 -18.81 3.91
CA GLN A 215 -7.00 -19.05 3.27
C GLN A 215 -5.89 -19.25 4.31
N PRO A 216 -5.25 -20.44 4.35
CA PRO A 216 -4.07 -20.65 5.18
C PRO A 216 -2.85 -19.89 4.65
N PHE A 217 -1.89 -19.61 5.54
CA PHE A 217 -0.55 -19.14 5.19
C PHE A 217 0.19 -20.16 4.31
N ASP A 218 0.94 -19.68 3.31
CA ASP A 218 1.82 -20.47 2.45
C ASP A 218 3.30 -20.11 2.67
N MET A 219 4.03 -21.00 3.34
CA MET A 219 5.45 -20.82 3.65
C MET A 219 6.34 -20.85 2.40
N ASP A 220 6.01 -21.65 1.39
CA ASP A 220 6.85 -21.78 0.19
C ASP A 220 6.80 -20.50 -0.64
N LYS A 221 5.60 -19.92 -0.79
CA LYS A 221 5.46 -18.59 -1.42
C LYS A 221 6.18 -17.51 -0.63
N ALA A 222 6.11 -17.55 0.70
CA ALA A 222 6.79 -16.58 1.58
C ALA A 222 8.31 -16.64 1.42
N ILE A 223 8.91 -17.83 1.40
CA ILE A 223 10.35 -18.03 1.19
C ILE A 223 10.78 -17.55 -0.21
N LYS A 224 9.91 -17.67 -1.21
CA LYS A 224 10.17 -17.24 -2.59
C LYS A 224 9.83 -15.77 -2.85
N GLU A 225 9.34 -15.05 -1.84
CA GLU A 225 8.90 -13.65 -1.95
C GLU A 225 7.78 -13.45 -3.00
N GLN A 226 6.95 -14.48 -3.21
CA GLN A 226 5.86 -14.48 -4.19
C GLN A 226 4.51 -14.17 -3.51
N ALA A 227 4.35 -12.92 -3.07
CA ALA A 227 3.14 -12.49 -2.36
C ALA A 227 1.89 -12.58 -3.23
N ASP A 228 0.78 -13.09 -2.68
CA ASP A 228 -0.52 -13.09 -3.35
C ASP A 228 -1.20 -11.72 -3.19
N TYR A 229 -1.06 -11.13 -2.01
CA TYR A 229 -1.59 -9.81 -1.67
C TYR A 229 -0.46 -8.91 -1.21
N VAL A 230 -0.52 -7.65 -1.59
CA VAL A 230 0.28 -6.57 -1.01
C VAL A 230 -0.71 -5.50 -0.69
N VAL A 231 -0.80 -5.07 0.56
CA VAL A 231 -1.93 -4.24 1.03
C VAL A 231 -1.43 -3.18 2.00
N PHE A 232 -2.17 -2.07 2.06
CA PHE A 232 -2.08 -1.14 3.17
C PHE A 232 -3.09 -1.53 4.24
N ASN A 233 -2.69 -1.48 5.51
CA ASN A 233 -3.56 -1.69 6.67
C ASN A 233 -4.34 -3.03 6.62
N GLY A 234 -3.59 -4.09 6.28
CA GLY A 234 -3.97 -5.48 6.52
C GLY A 234 -4.95 -6.10 5.53
N LYS A 235 -5.61 -5.32 4.66
CA LYS A 235 -6.53 -5.88 3.66
C LYS A 235 -6.71 -5.01 2.42
N VAL A 236 -7.16 -5.63 1.34
CA VAL A 236 -7.52 -4.94 0.10
C VAL A 236 -8.65 -3.95 0.38
N GLY A 237 -8.47 -2.70 -0.05
CA GLY A 237 -9.46 -1.65 0.14
C GLY A 237 -9.63 -1.16 1.59
N ALA A 238 -8.66 -1.42 2.48
CA ALA A 238 -8.69 -0.90 3.85
C ALA A 238 -8.80 0.63 3.91
N LEU A 239 -8.23 1.32 2.91
CA LEU A 239 -8.17 2.78 2.80
C LEU A 239 -8.85 3.29 1.51
N ALA A 240 -9.83 2.55 0.97
CA ALA A 240 -10.51 2.90 -0.28
C ALA A 240 -12.02 3.06 -0.09
N GLY A 241 -12.68 3.72 -1.05
CA GLY A 241 -14.14 3.92 -1.02
C GLY A 241 -14.58 4.76 0.18
N ASP A 242 -15.47 4.21 1.01
CA ASP A 242 -15.98 4.91 2.20
C ASP A 242 -14.96 4.96 3.35
N LYS A 243 -13.85 4.24 3.23
CA LYS A 243 -12.76 4.18 4.22
C LYS A 243 -11.55 5.02 3.81
N SER A 244 -11.69 5.84 2.77
CA SER A 244 -10.65 6.77 2.35
C SER A 244 -10.25 7.73 3.47
N LEU A 245 -8.98 8.11 3.45
CA LEU A 245 -8.48 9.23 4.25
C LEU A 245 -9.12 10.53 3.74
N THR A 246 -9.17 11.57 4.59
CA THR A 246 -9.87 12.82 4.25
C THR A 246 -9.04 14.06 4.61
N ALA A 247 -8.99 15.02 3.70
CA ALA A 247 -8.41 16.34 3.96
C ALA A 247 -9.21 17.41 3.24
N LYS A 248 -8.88 18.67 3.49
CA LYS A 248 -9.44 19.82 2.80
C LYS A 248 -8.37 20.59 2.07
N VAL A 249 -8.70 21.19 0.94
CA VAL A 249 -7.80 22.07 0.20
C VAL A 249 -7.20 23.12 1.15
N GLY A 250 -5.88 23.22 1.16
CA GLY A 250 -5.12 24.09 2.05
C GLY A 250 -4.52 23.40 3.28
N GLU A 251 -5.04 22.23 3.67
CA GLU A 251 -4.52 21.46 4.82
C GLU A 251 -3.17 20.79 4.50
N THR A 252 -2.34 20.66 5.53
CA THR A 252 -1.09 19.88 5.50
C THR A 252 -1.35 18.49 6.05
N VAL A 253 -0.90 17.46 5.31
CA VAL A 253 -1.06 16.06 5.66
C VAL A 253 0.31 15.46 5.97
N ARG A 254 0.42 14.78 7.12
CA ARG A 254 1.56 13.93 7.49
C ARG A 254 1.12 12.46 7.51
N ILE A 255 1.87 11.61 6.85
CA ILE A 255 1.66 10.16 6.86
C ILE A 255 2.86 9.49 7.51
N TYR A 256 2.60 8.73 8.56
CA TYR A 256 3.53 7.77 9.15
C TYR A 256 3.41 6.47 8.39
N MET A 257 4.34 6.27 7.43
CA MET A 257 4.31 5.15 6.51
C MET A 257 5.29 4.07 6.95
N GLY A 258 4.78 2.92 7.38
CA GLY A 258 5.59 1.74 7.70
C GLY A 258 5.60 0.73 6.56
N ASN A 259 6.63 -0.11 6.53
CA ASN A 259 6.64 -1.31 5.69
C ASN A 259 6.98 -2.52 6.56
N GLY A 260 5.95 -3.27 6.98
CA GLY A 260 6.12 -4.47 7.79
C GLY A 260 6.73 -5.64 7.03
N GLY A 261 6.67 -5.59 5.69
CA GLY A 261 7.10 -6.70 4.85
C GLY A 261 6.16 -7.92 4.98
N PRO A 262 6.69 -9.14 5.11
CA PRO A 262 8.04 -9.44 5.59
C PRO A 262 9.17 -9.23 4.57
N ASN A 263 8.90 -9.22 3.27
CA ASN A 263 9.97 -9.32 2.28
C ASN A 263 10.10 -8.09 1.37
N LEU A 264 8.98 -7.50 0.95
CA LEU A 264 9.00 -6.54 -0.16
C LEU A 264 9.44 -5.14 0.29
N VAL A 265 10.26 -4.48 -0.53
CA VAL A 265 10.53 -3.04 -0.44
C VAL A 265 9.43 -2.27 -1.17
N SER A 266 8.85 -1.24 -0.54
CA SER A 266 7.82 -0.41 -1.16
C SER A 266 8.45 0.70 -2.01
N SER A 267 7.96 0.89 -3.24
CA SER A 267 8.19 2.12 -4.01
C SER A 267 7.04 3.09 -3.75
N PHE A 268 6.98 3.64 -2.54
CA PHE A 268 5.83 4.38 -2.06
C PHE A 268 5.64 5.71 -2.81
N HIS A 269 4.43 5.94 -3.30
CA HIS A 269 4.07 7.08 -4.15
C HIS A 269 2.63 7.52 -3.88
N VAL A 270 2.35 8.82 -4.07
CA VAL A 270 0.98 9.35 -4.09
C VAL A 270 0.70 9.94 -5.46
N ILE A 271 -0.18 9.28 -6.22
CA ILE A 271 -0.56 9.71 -7.57
C ILE A 271 -1.28 11.05 -7.48
N GLY A 272 -0.74 12.03 -8.20
CA GLY A 272 -1.28 13.39 -8.26
C GLY A 272 -0.70 14.36 -7.23
N GLU A 273 0.21 13.91 -6.36
CA GLU A 273 0.88 14.75 -5.36
C GLU A 273 2.41 14.63 -5.41
N ILE A 274 3.09 15.53 -4.72
CA ILE A 274 4.53 15.52 -4.48
C ILE A 274 4.75 15.61 -2.98
N PHE A 275 5.62 14.79 -2.41
CA PHE A 275 6.02 14.95 -1.01
C PHE A 275 6.85 16.21 -0.85
N ASP A 276 6.32 17.18 -0.10
CA ASP A 276 7.07 18.37 0.32
C ASP A 276 8.28 17.95 1.14
N LYS A 277 8.09 16.97 2.05
CA LYS A 277 9.16 16.39 2.86
C LYS A 277 9.03 14.89 2.95
N VAL A 278 10.19 14.23 2.96
CA VAL A 278 10.36 12.81 3.29
C VAL A 278 11.47 12.69 4.32
N HIS A 279 11.13 12.29 5.53
CA HIS A 279 12.10 11.81 6.51
C HIS A 279 12.57 10.42 6.06
N ILE A 280 13.76 10.38 5.45
CA ILE A 280 14.32 9.17 4.87
C ILE A 280 14.49 8.12 5.97
N GLU A 281 13.92 6.93 5.74
CA GLU A 281 13.96 5.80 6.66
C GLU A 281 13.42 6.11 8.08
N GLY A 282 12.61 7.18 8.23
CA GLY A 282 12.03 7.60 9.49
C GLY A 282 13.01 8.34 10.43
N GLY A 283 14.21 8.68 9.95
CA GLY A 283 15.24 9.40 10.71
C GLY A 283 15.25 10.92 10.50
N ASP A 284 16.35 11.56 10.92
CA ASP A 284 16.52 13.02 10.90
C ASP A 284 16.79 13.60 9.50
N MET A 285 17.23 12.78 8.54
CA MET A 285 17.53 13.26 7.18
C MET A 285 16.23 13.53 6.42
N ILE A 286 16.02 14.79 6.05
CA ILE A 286 14.86 15.22 5.27
C ILE A 286 15.28 15.43 3.81
N ASN A 287 14.55 14.79 2.90
CA ASN A 287 14.57 15.10 1.47
C ASN A 287 13.29 15.84 1.09
N GLU A 288 13.35 16.70 0.08
CA GLU A 288 12.26 17.59 -0.29
C GLU A 288 11.89 17.44 -1.77
N ASN A 289 10.63 17.71 -2.10
CA ASN A 289 10.09 17.67 -3.46
C ASN A 289 10.26 16.31 -4.17
N VAL A 290 9.92 15.23 -3.47
CA VAL A 290 10.08 13.85 -3.94
C VAL A 290 8.71 13.26 -4.29
N GLN A 291 8.58 12.68 -5.48
CA GLN A 291 7.32 12.00 -5.88
C GLN A 291 7.23 10.56 -5.36
N THR A 292 8.34 9.85 -5.25
CA THR A 292 8.38 8.41 -4.91
C THR A 292 9.58 8.17 -4.00
N THR A 293 9.36 7.47 -2.89
CA THR A 293 10.41 7.11 -1.94
C THR A 293 10.46 5.60 -1.73
N LEU A 294 11.66 5.04 -1.61
CA LEU A 294 11.83 3.64 -1.24
C LEU A 294 11.68 3.48 0.27
N ILE A 295 10.91 2.48 0.69
CA ILE A 295 10.75 2.12 2.11
C ILE A 295 11.18 0.67 2.28
N PRO A 296 12.32 0.39 2.94
CA PRO A 296 12.84 -0.96 3.14
C PRO A 296 11.84 -1.88 3.84
N ALA A 297 11.97 -3.20 3.68
CA ALA A 297 11.24 -4.16 4.52
C ALA A 297 11.69 -4.01 5.98
N GLY A 298 10.74 -3.89 6.91
CA GLY A 298 11.03 -3.52 8.30
C GLY A 298 11.39 -2.05 8.50
N GLY A 299 11.30 -1.22 7.46
CA GLY A 299 11.58 0.22 7.50
C GLY A 299 10.32 1.09 7.64
N SER A 300 10.54 2.39 7.76
CA SER A 300 9.48 3.39 7.82
C SER A 300 9.89 4.67 7.09
N ALA A 301 8.95 5.60 6.90
CA ALA A 301 9.21 6.98 6.51
C ALA A 301 8.11 7.90 7.06
N ILE A 302 8.44 9.16 7.30
CA ILE A 302 7.44 10.21 7.55
C ILE A 302 7.38 11.05 6.28
N VAL A 303 6.22 11.15 5.65
CA VAL A 303 6.01 12.03 4.49
C VAL A 303 5.04 13.14 4.84
N GLU A 304 5.31 14.33 4.31
CA GLU A 304 4.47 15.52 4.47
C GLU A 304 4.20 16.15 3.11
N PHE A 305 2.97 16.61 2.91
CA PHE A 305 2.58 17.38 1.73
C PHE A 305 1.34 18.22 2.03
N LYS A 306 1.21 19.34 1.35
CA LYS A 306 0.01 20.17 1.36
C LYS A 306 -0.89 19.81 0.19
N VAL A 307 -2.21 19.73 0.43
CA VAL A 307 -3.19 19.44 -0.63
C VAL A 307 -3.75 20.74 -1.21
N ASP A 308 -3.43 21.03 -2.48
CA ASP A 308 -3.75 22.35 -3.09
C ASP A 308 -4.94 22.34 -4.05
N VAL A 309 -5.44 21.16 -4.43
CA VAL A 309 -6.62 20.98 -5.30
C VAL A 309 -7.52 19.86 -4.78
N PRO A 310 -8.85 19.94 -5.00
CA PRO A 310 -9.76 18.87 -4.59
C PRO A 310 -9.62 17.66 -5.52
N GLY A 311 -9.95 16.47 -5.01
CA GLY A 311 -9.87 15.23 -5.77
C GLY A 311 -9.59 14.00 -4.90
N THR A 312 -9.38 12.86 -5.55
CA THR A 312 -8.93 11.64 -4.87
C THR A 312 -7.48 11.35 -5.27
N PHE A 313 -6.57 11.42 -4.30
CA PHE A 313 -5.15 11.10 -4.46
C PHE A 313 -4.88 9.66 -4.05
N ILE A 314 -4.13 8.93 -4.86
CA ILE A 314 -4.01 7.47 -4.73
C ILE A 314 -2.63 7.12 -4.18
N LEU A 315 -2.61 6.51 -2.99
CA LEU A 315 -1.39 6.00 -2.37
C LEU A 315 -1.11 4.62 -2.93
N VAL A 316 0.12 4.34 -3.37
CA VAL A 316 0.49 3.09 -4.03
C VAL A 316 1.91 2.61 -3.68
N ASP A 317 2.13 1.31 -3.82
CA ASP A 317 3.45 0.77 -4.15
C ASP A 317 3.62 0.80 -5.69
N HIS A 318 4.54 1.63 -6.18
CA HIS A 318 4.75 1.85 -7.61
C HIS A 318 5.49 0.70 -8.32
N SER A 319 5.82 -0.39 -7.62
CA SER A 319 5.95 -1.71 -8.27
C SER A 319 4.56 -2.17 -8.74
N ILE A 320 4.12 -1.61 -9.86
CA ILE A 320 2.71 -1.23 -10.13
C ILE A 320 1.67 -2.37 -10.05
N PHE A 321 2.06 -3.60 -10.37
CA PHE A 321 1.19 -4.77 -10.23
C PHE A 321 0.80 -5.04 -8.77
N ARG A 322 1.60 -4.59 -7.81
CA ARG A 322 1.25 -4.66 -6.38
C ARG A 322 0.06 -3.76 -6.06
N ALA A 323 0.02 -2.55 -6.62
CA ALA A 323 -1.07 -1.60 -6.40
C ALA A 323 -2.38 -2.08 -7.04
N PHE A 324 -2.39 -2.25 -8.36
CA PHE A 324 -3.62 -2.46 -9.10
C PHE A 324 -4.09 -3.93 -9.13
N ASN A 325 -3.18 -4.90 -8.98
CA ASN A 325 -3.54 -6.32 -9.03
C ASN A 325 -3.50 -7.02 -7.66
N LYS A 326 -2.62 -6.59 -6.74
CA LYS A 326 -2.47 -7.24 -5.42
C LYS A 326 -3.05 -6.46 -4.24
N GLY A 327 -3.51 -5.22 -4.46
CA GLY A 327 -4.30 -4.45 -3.48
C GLY A 327 -3.56 -3.34 -2.71
N ALA A 328 -2.33 -2.97 -3.12
CA ALA A 328 -1.52 -1.96 -2.44
C ALA A 328 -1.96 -0.56 -2.86
N LEU A 329 -3.22 -0.23 -2.56
CA LEU A 329 -3.89 0.98 -2.99
C LEU A 329 -4.68 1.59 -1.83
N GLY A 330 -4.38 2.84 -1.51
CA GLY A 330 -5.13 3.69 -0.59
C GLY A 330 -5.62 4.95 -1.28
N MET A 331 -6.61 5.62 -0.70
CA MET A 331 -7.20 6.84 -1.22
C MET A 331 -7.21 7.94 -0.16
N LEU A 332 -6.79 9.13 -0.55
CA LEU A 332 -6.96 10.38 0.20
C LEU A 332 -7.94 11.27 -0.58
N LYS A 333 -9.13 11.46 -0.03
CA LYS A 333 -10.17 12.32 -0.59
C LYS A 333 -10.00 13.74 -0.06
N VAL A 334 -9.81 14.69 -0.96
CA VAL A 334 -9.64 16.11 -0.64
C VAL A 334 -10.84 16.89 -1.12
N GLU A 335 -11.50 17.57 -0.19
CA GLU A 335 -12.65 18.43 -0.45
C GLU A 335 -12.23 19.91 -0.48
N GLY A 336 -12.82 20.70 -1.38
CA GLY A 336 -12.58 22.13 -1.45
C GLY A 336 -12.86 22.73 -2.82
N GLU A 337 -12.54 24.01 -2.96
CA GLU A 337 -12.75 24.76 -4.20
C GLU A 337 -11.73 24.37 -5.28
N GLU A 338 -12.20 24.23 -6.52
CA GLU A 338 -11.32 23.98 -7.66
C GLU A 338 -10.39 25.17 -7.93
N ASN A 339 -9.13 24.88 -8.26
CA ASN A 339 -8.19 25.88 -8.74
C ASN A 339 -7.71 25.55 -10.16
N LYS A 340 -8.44 26.08 -11.16
CA LYS A 340 -8.15 25.84 -12.59
C LYS A 340 -6.80 26.40 -13.07
N LYS A 341 -6.14 27.26 -12.28
CA LYS A 341 -4.78 27.69 -12.56
C LYS A 341 -3.75 26.61 -12.22
N LEU A 342 -4.04 25.76 -11.23
CA LEU A 342 -3.19 24.65 -10.82
C LEU A 342 -3.54 23.38 -11.61
N TYR A 343 -4.82 23.01 -11.67
CA TYR A 343 -5.28 21.84 -12.39
C TYR A 343 -6.64 22.09 -13.05
N SER A 344 -6.70 21.93 -14.37
CA SER A 344 -7.92 22.15 -15.18
C SER A 344 -8.49 20.86 -15.77
N GLY A 345 -7.93 19.71 -15.39
CA GLY A 345 -8.36 18.40 -15.88
C GLY A 345 -9.76 18.04 -15.39
N THR A 346 -10.47 17.22 -16.16
CA THR A 346 -11.76 16.68 -15.75
C THR A 346 -11.54 15.60 -14.70
N ILE A 347 -12.11 15.77 -13.51
CA ILE A 347 -12.09 14.77 -12.46
C ILE A 347 -13.14 13.70 -12.82
N GLN A 348 -12.67 12.50 -13.15
CA GLN A 348 -13.53 11.33 -13.38
C GLN A 348 -13.24 10.28 -12.33
N ASP A 349 -14.26 9.94 -11.55
CA ASP A 349 -14.18 8.86 -10.59
C ASP A 349 -14.14 7.50 -11.32
N GLY A 350 -13.39 6.55 -10.75
CA GLY A 350 -13.40 5.16 -11.20
C GLY A 350 -12.27 4.74 -12.16
N ILE A 351 -11.39 5.64 -12.59
CA ILE A 351 -10.28 5.29 -13.50
C ILE A 351 -9.18 4.47 -12.79
N TYR A 352 -8.92 4.76 -11.51
CA TYR A 352 -7.85 4.12 -10.72
C TYR A 352 -8.39 3.09 -9.71
N LEU A 353 -9.43 2.34 -10.09
CA LEU A 353 -9.96 1.28 -9.23
C LEU A 353 -9.05 0.04 -9.23
N PRO A 354 -9.04 -0.74 -8.14
CA PRO A 354 -8.35 -2.03 -8.12
C PRO A 354 -8.83 -2.95 -9.26
N GLU A 355 -7.89 -3.44 -10.07
CA GLU A 355 -8.16 -4.40 -11.15
C GLU A 355 -8.25 -5.85 -10.64
N GLY A 356 -7.61 -6.12 -9.49
CA GLY A 356 -7.51 -7.43 -8.87
C GLY A 356 -6.49 -8.36 -9.54
N GLY A 357 -6.28 -9.54 -8.96
CA GLY A 357 -5.22 -10.49 -9.36
C GLY A 357 -5.50 -11.31 -10.61
N THR A 358 -6.47 -10.90 -11.44
CA THR A 358 -6.83 -11.64 -12.64
C THR A 358 -5.77 -11.43 -13.71
N ILE A 359 -5.11 -12.51 -14.15
CA ILE A 359 -4.05 -12.43 -15.18
C ILE A 359 -4.66 -12.03 -16.52
N GLN A 360 -4.42 -10.80 -16.98
CA GLN A 360 -4.77 -10.39 -18.34
C GLN A 360 -3.70 -10.88 -19.32
N GLY A 361 -4.08 -11.79 -20.24
CA GLY A 361 -3.16 -12.37 -21.20
C GLY A 361 -3.22 -11.68 -22.56
N MET A 362 -2.07 -11.56 -23.24
CA MET A 362 -2.06 -11.53 -24.71
C MET A 362 -2.36 -12.95 -25.23
N PRO A 363 -3.07 -13.12 -26.36
CA PRO A 363 -3.71 -14.39 -26.71
C PRO A 363 -2.68 -15.51 -26.96
N LYS A 364 -2.44 -16.37 -25.96
CA LYS A 364 -1.96 -17.77 -26.09
C LYS A 364 -2.39 -18.67 -24.91
N GLY A 365 -3.23 -19.67 -25.20
CA GLY A 365 -3.10 -21.07 -24.75
C GLY A 365 -3.48 -21.52 -23.33
N LYS A 366 -4.77 -21.90 -23.15
CA LYS A 366 -5.39 -22.96 -22.29
C LYS A 366 -4.96 -23.19 -20.82
N ALA A 367 -5.95 -23.07 -19.92
CA ALA A 367 -6.03 -23.76 -18.61
C ALA A 367 -7.46 -24.30 -18.33
N VAL A 368 -7.57 -25.32 -17.46
CA VAL A 368 -8.73 -26.24 -17.26
C VAL A 368 -9.55 -25.87 -15.98
N PRO A 369 -10.89 -26.06 -15.93
CA PRO A 369 -11.75 -25.55 -14.84
C PRO A 369 -12.19 -26.58 -13.78
N LYS A 370 -12.45 -26.10 -12.55
CA LYS A 370 -13.25 -26.73 -11.47
C LYS A 370 -14.68 -26.16 -11.45
N THR A 371 -15.66 -26.97 -11.03
CA THR A 371 -17.11 -26.72 -11.11
C THR A 371 -17.67 -25.92 -9.91
N THR A 372 -18.54 -24.93 -10.13
CA THR A 372 -19.34 -24.26 -9.07
C THR A 372 -20.85 -24.26 -9.36
N VAL A 373 -21.67 -24.03 -8.32
CA VAL A 373 -23.16 -24.11 -8.31
C VAL A 373 -23.80 -22.97 -9.11
N ALA A 374 -24.92 -23.24 -9.81
CA ALA A 374 -25.58 -22.29 -10.70
C ALA A 374 -26.33 -21.16 -9.96
N LYS A 375 -26.05 -19.89 -10.32
CA LYS A 375 -26.72 -18.67 -9.83
C LYS A 375 -28.07 -18.43 -10.51
N THR A 376 -28.97 -17.68 -9.87
CA THR A 376 -30.18 -17.14 -10.51
C THR A 376 -29.86 -15.95 -11.42
N VAL A 377 -30.74 -15.62 -12.38
CA VAL A 377 -30.52 -14.50 -13.32
C VAL A 377 -30.32 -13.14 -12.62
N PRO A 378 -31.10 -12.75 -11.58
CA PRO A 378 -30.85 -11.50 -10.86
C PRO A 378 -29.49 -11.47 -10.15
N GLU A 379 -29.07 -12.57 -9.53
CA GLU A 379 -27.74 -12.69 -8.90
C GLU A 379 -26.63 -12.61 -9.94
N GLN A 380 -26.85 -13.21 -11.10
CA GLN A 380 -25.95 -13.17 -12.23
C GLN A 380 -25.78 -11.75 -12.79
N ILE A 381 -26.87 -10.99 -12.93
CA ILE A 381 -26.85 -9.58 -13.37
C ILE A 381 -26.10 -8.72 -12.34
N LYS A 382 -26.36 -8.92 -11.05
CA LYS A 382 -25.67 -8.18 -9.98
C LYS A 382 -24.15 -8.45 -10.00
N ALA A 383 -23.75 -9.72 -9.96
CA ALA A 383 -22.34 -10.10 -10.02
C ALA A 383 -21.67 -9.65 -11.33
N GLY A 384 -22.41 -9.70 -12.44
CA GLY A 384 -21.98 -9.23 -13.74
C GLY A 384 -21.75 -7.72 -13.79
N LYS A 385 -22.59 -6.93 -13.10
CA LYS A 385 -22.40 -5.48 -12.97
C LYS A 385 -21.13 -5.16 -12.21
N ASP A 386 -20.93 -5.77 -11.04
CA ASP A 386 -19.73 -5.53 -10.22
C ASP A 386 -18.45 -5.89 -10.99
N LEU A 387 -18.50 -6.96 -11.80
CA LEU A 387 -17.38 -7.33 -12.67
C LEU A 387 -17.22 -6.35 -13.85
N PHE A 388 -18.30 -5.88 -14.46
CA PHE A 388 -18.27 -4.89 -15.53
C PHE A 388 -17.57 -3.61 -15.06
N ASP A 389 -17.94 -3.11 -13.88
CA ASP A 389 -17.42 -1.86 -13.31
C ASP A 389 -15.91 -1.92 -13.05
N ARG A 390 -15.37 -3.10 -12.74
CA ARG A 390 -13.93 -3.31 -12.49
C ARG A 390 -13.13 -3.60 -13.75
N THR A 391 -13.71 -4.31 -14.71
CA THR A 391 -12.93 -4.94 -15.81
C THR A 391 -13.27 -4.36 -17.18
N CYS A 392 -14.52 -3.96 -17.41
CA CYS A 392 -14.99 -3.58 -18.75
C CYS A 392 -15.22 -2.06 -18.89
N TYR A 393 -15.52 -1.39 -17.78
CA TYR A 393 -15.84 0.03 -17.69
C TYR A 393 -14.78 0.93 -18.32
N ALA A 394 -13.48 0.67 -18.08
CA ALA A 394 -12.39 1.54 -18.53
C ALA A 394 -12.46 1.87 -20.03
N CYS A 395 -12.86 0.90 -20.86
CA CYS A 395 -12.99 1.09 -22.31
C CYS A 395 -14.45 1.34 -22.74
N HIS A 396 -15.41 0.61 -22.17
CA HIS A 396 -16.80 0.63 -22.63
C HIS A 396 -17.71 1.62 -21.92
N GLN A 397 -17.21 2.27 -20.86
CA GLN A 397 -17.88 3.32 -20.10
C GLN A 397 -19.12 2.82 -19.33
N SER A 398 -19.63 3.63 -18.40
CA SER A 398 -20.64 3.21 -17.40
C SER A 398 -22.00 2.84 -18.00
N GLU A 399 -22.36 3.44 -19.13
CA GLU A 399 -23.61 3.16 -19.84
C GLU A 399 -23.37 2.28 -21.07
N GLY A 400 -22.18 1.65 -21.18
CA GLY A 400 -21.82 0.83 -22.34
C GLY A 400 -21.72 1.64 -23.64
N GLN A 401 -21.58 2.96 -23.58
CA GLN A 401 -21.56 3.84 -24.75
C GLN A 401 -20.23 3.81 -25.51
N GLY A 402 -19.16 3.31 -24.89
CA GLY A 402 -17.80 3.34 -25.43
C GLY A 402 -17.29 4.76 -25.66
N ILE A 403 -16.27 4.88 -26.51
CA ILE A 403 -15.68 6.16 -26.91
C ILE A 403 -15.76 6.25 -28.43
N PRO A 404 -16.43 7.26 -29.01
CA PRO A 404 -16.52 7.41 -30.46
C PRO A 404 -15.16 7.29 -31.16
N ASN A 405 -15.10 6.47 -32.21
CA ASN A 405 -13.90 6.18 -33.00
C ASN A 405 -12.76 5.42 -32.27
N ALA A 406 -12.91 5.09 -30.98
CA ALA A 406 -11.93 4.34 -30.21
C ALA A 406 -12.52 3.03 -29.66
N PHE A 407 -13.54 3.07 -28.82
CA PHE A 407 -14.14 1.88 -28.23
C PHE A 407 -15.60 1.72 -28.67
N PRO A 408 -15.98 0.56 -29.22
CA PRO A 408 -17.33 0.36 -29.72
C PRO A 408 -18.35 0.35 -28.57
N PRO A 409 -19.59 0.82 -28.82
CA PRO A 409 -20.66 0.74 -27.84
C PRO A 409 -21.10 -0.71 -27.63
N LEU A 410 -21.35 -1.06 -26.36
CA LEU A 410 -22.09 -2.25 -25.95
C LEU A 410 -23.60 -1.95 -25.81
N ALA A 411 -23.97 -0.69 -25.61
CA ALA A 411 -25.36 -0.24 -25.58
C ALA A 411 -26.03 -0.37 -26.95
N LYS A 412 -27.20 -1.02 -26.99
CA LYS A 412 -27.98 -1.29 -28.21
C LYS A 412 -27.11 -1.78 -29.38
N SER A 413 -26.13 -2.63 -29.08
CA SER A 413 -25.08 -3.00 -30.05
C SER A 413 -25.59 -4.08 -31.00
N ASP A 414 -25.72 -3.76 -32.28
CA ASP A 414 -26.09 -4.72 -33.34
C ASP A 414 -25.11 -5.91 -33.38
N TYR A 415 -23.82 -5.62 -33.25
CA TYR A 415 -22.74 -6.57 -33.28
C TYR A 415 -22.76 -7.50 -32.07
N LEU A 416 -23.05 -6.98 -30.87
CA LEU A 416 -23.24 -7.81 -29.69
C LEU A 416 -24.48 -8.70 -29.86
N ASN A 417 -25.64 -8.11 -30.17
CA ASN A 417 -26.93 -8.79 -30.17
C ASN A 417 -27.07 -9.83 -31.30
N ALA A 418 -26.29 -9.71 -32.37
CA ALA A 418 -26.35 -10.65 -33.50
C ALA A 418 -25.74 -12.03 -33.21
N ASN A 419 -24.73 -12.13 -32.33
CA ASN A 419 -24.05 -13.40 -32.09
C ASN A 419 -23.44 -13.50 -30.67
N PRO A 420 -24.12 -14.17 -29.74
CA PRO A 420 -23.60 -14.39 -28.39
C PRO A 420 -22.30 -15.20 -28.31
N ASP A 421 -22.07 -16.16 -29.21
CA ASP A 421 -20.83 -16.94 -29.23
C ASP A 421 -19.64 -16.04 -29.62
N ARG A 422 -19.87 -15.06 -30.50
CA ARG A 422 -18.86 -14.05 -30.87
C ARG A 422 -18.53 -13.13 -29.71
N ALA A 423 -19.54 -12.69 -28.96
CA ALA A 423 -19.35 -11.87 -27.77
C ALA A 423 -18.56 -12.61 -26.68
N ILE A 424 -18.91 -13.89 -26.43
CA ILE A 424 -18.16 -14.76 -25.53
C ILE A 424 -16.72 -14.92 -26.05
N GLY A 425 -16.54 -15.19 -27.34
CA GLY A 425 -15.21 -15.31 -27.95
C GLY A 425 -14.36 -14.05 -27.79
N ALA A 426 -14.94 -12.86 -27.97
CA ALA A 426 -14.23 -11.59 -27.78
C ALA A 426 -13.76 -11.40 -26.34
N VAL A 427 -14.60 -11.74 -25.35
CA VAL A 427 -14.21 -11.70 -23.93
C VAL A 427 -13.10 -12.71 -23.63
N LEU A 428 -13.23 -13.94 -24.10
CA LEU A 428 -12.30 -15.03 -23.76
C LEU A 428 -10.96 -15.00 -24.52
N HIS A 429 -10.96 -14.48 -25.75
CA HIS A 429 -9.84 -14.59 -26.68
C HIS A 429 -9.35 -13.25 -27.21
N GLY A 430 -10.00 -12.15 -26.81
CA GLY A 430 -9.76 -10.83 -27.37
C GLY A 430 -10.42 -10.68 -28.73
N LEU A 431 -10.41 -9.45 -29.25
CA LEU A 431 -10.93 -9.12 -30.56
C LEU A 431 -10.01 -8.10 -31.22
N SER A 432 -9.60 -8.36 -32.45
CA SER A 432 -8.80 -7.45 -33.27
C SER A 432 -9.25 -7.51 -34.72
N GLY A 433 -8.88 -6.50 -35.49
CA GLY A 433 -9.31 -6.33 -36.88
C GLY A 433 -10.52 -5.40 -36.99
N GLU A 434 -10.85 -5.05 -38.23
CA GLU A 434 -11.94 -4.12 -38.51
C GLU A 434 -13.30 -4.78 -38.23
N ILE A 435 -14.13 -4.10 -37.44
CA ILE A 435 -15.52 -4.47 -37.16
C ILE A 435 -16.43 -3.27 -37.41
N THR A 436 -17.70 -3.55 -37.70
CA THR A 436 -18.75 -2.52 -37.75
C THR A 436 -19.73 -2.73 -36.61
N VAL A 437 -19.93 -1.69 -35.79
CA VAL A 437 -20.89 -1.68 -34.68
C VAL A 437 -21.78 -0.44 -34.83
N ASN A 438 -23.09 -0.66 -34.92
CA ASN A 438 -24.11 0.37 -35.13
C ASN A 438 -23.78 1.29 -36.32
N GLY A 439 -23.36 0.68 -37.44
CA GLY A 439 -22.98 1.39 -38.67
C GLY A 439 -21.64 2.13 -38.63
N LYS A 440 -20.88 2.08 -37.52
CA LYS A 440 -19.55 2.71 -37.39
C LYS A 440 -18.44 1.67 -37.40
N LYS A 441 -17.36 1.99 -38.11
CA LYS A 441 -16.16 1.13 -38.18
C LYS A 441 -15.24 1.34 -36.99
N PHE A 442 -14.69 0.26 -36.46
CA PHE A 442 -13.66 0.24 -35.42
C PHE A 442 -12.58 -0.75 -35.81
N ASN A 443 -11.32 -0.43 -35.56
CA ASN A 443 -10.18 -1.32 -35.86
C ASN A 443 -9.14 -1.26 -34.73
N ASN A 444 -9.63 -1.45 -33.51
CA ASN A 444 -8.81 -1.47 -32.29
C ASN A 444 -8.65 -2.89 -31.77
N VAL A 445 -7.78 -3.06 -30.77
CA VAL A 445 -7.53 -4.35 -30.13
C VAL A 445 -8.19 -4.37 -28.76
N MET A 446 -9.14 -5.28 -28.56
CA MET A 446 -9.66 -5.67 -27.26
C MET A 446 -8.85 -6.86 -26.77
N THR A 447 -8.20 -6.72 -25.61
CA THR A 447 -7.43 -7.81 -24.98
C THR A 447 -8.35 -8.88 -24.42
N SER A 448 -7.88 -10.14 -24.41
CA SER A 448 -8.61 -11.23 -23.78
C SER A 448 -8.69 -11.05 -22.28
N GLN A 449 -9.84 -11.36 -21.70
CA GLN A 449 -10.09 -11.33 -20.27
C GLN A 449 -10.03 -12.77 -19.72
N ASN A 450 -9.16 -13.01 -18.75
CA ASN A 450 -9.03 -14.34 -18.14
C ASN A 450 -10.08 -14.56 -17.04
N LEU A 451 -11.33 -14.48 -17.44
CA LEU A 451 -12.48 -14.73 -16.58
C LEU A 451 -12.76 -16.23 -16.50
N THR A 452 -13.25 -16.70 -15.36
CA THR A 452 -13.84 -18.05 -15.25
C THR A 452 -15.08 -18.18 -16.16
N ASP A 453 -15.56 -19.41 -16.36
CA ASP A 453 -16.77 -19.64 -17.14
C ASP A 453 -17.99 -18.95 -16.51
N GLU A 454 -18.06 -18.95 -15.18
CA GLU A 454 -19.08 -18.23 -14.41
C GLU A 454 -18.93 -16.72 -14.54
N GLN A 455 -17.75 -16.16 -14.33
CA GLN A 455 -17.53 -14.71 -14.42
C GLN A 455 -17.86 -14.15 -15.80
N ALA A 456 -17.44 -14.83 -16.88
CA ALA A 456 -17.77 -14.43 -18.24
C ALA A 456 -19.27 -14.56 -18.53
N ALA A 457 -19.94 -15.58 -17.98
CA ALA A 457 -21.39 -15.72 -18.08
C ALA A 457 -22.12 -14.58 -17.36
N ASP A 458 -21.66 -14.22 -16.16
CA ASP A 458 -22.23 -13.16 -15.33
C ASP A 458 -22.15 -11.79 -16.03
N VAL A 459 -20.95 -11.37 -16.44
CA VAL A 459 -20.75 -10.05 -17.06
C VAL A 459 -21.49 -9.90 -18.37
N LEU A 460 -21.51 -10.95 -19.22
CA LEU A 460 -22.24 -10.89 -20.48
C LEU A 460 -23.74 -10.87 -20.27
N THR A 461 -24.26 -11.62 -19.28
CA THR A 461 -25.69 -11.58 -18.94
C THR A 461 -26.10 -10.19 -18.44
N TYR A 462 -25.28 -9.53 -17.62
CA TYR A 462 -25.50 -8.14 -17.25
C TYR A 462 -25.54 -7.22 -18.48
N ILE A 463 -24.55 -7.30 -19.38
CA ILE A 463 -24.48 -6.47 -20.60
C ILE A 463 -25.71 -6.68 -21.49
N TYR A 464 -26.14 -7.93 -21.71
CA TYR A 464 -27.32 -8.25 -22.52
C TYR A 464 -28.64 -7.79 -21.89
N ASN A 465 -28.72 -7.73 -20.56
CA ASN A 465 -29.89 -7.24 -19.82
C ASN A 465 -29.84 -5.73 -19.55
N SER A 466 -28.82 -5.04 -20.06
CA SER A 466 -28.62 -3.61 -19.91
C SER A 466 -28.81 -2.86 -21.23
N TRP A 467 -29.04 -1.55 -21.13
CA TRP A 467 -28.94 -0.59 -22.24
C TRP A 467 -29.73 -0.94 -23.51
N GLY A 468 -30.89 -1.57 -23.36
CA GLY A 468 -31.76 -1.93 -24.49
C GLY A 468 -31.25 -3.09 -25.35
N ASN A 469 -30.32 -3.90 -24.85
CA ASN A 469 -29.91 -5.14 -25.50
C ASN A 469 -30.99 -6.23 -25.37
N ASN A 470 -30.80 -7.35 -26.07
CA ASN A 470 -31.84 -8.35 -26.32
C ASN A 470 -32.16 -9.31 -25.15
N LYS A 471 -31.64 -9.04 -23.94
CA LYS A 471 -31.87 -9.82 -22.70
C LYS A 471 -31.41 -11.28 -22.76
N THR A 472 -30.46 -11.61 -23.64
CA THR A 472 -29.84 -12.94 -23.69
C THR A 472 -29.19 -13.29 -22.34
N VAL A 473 -29.47 -14.49 -21.84
CA VAL A 473 -28.81 -15.06 -20.66
C VAL A 473 -27.68 -15.99 -21.11
N ILE A 474 -26.48 -15.76 -20.61
CA ILE A 474 -25.30 -16.58 -20.90
C ILE A 474 -25.08 -17.55 -19.75
N THR A 475 -24.88 -18.84 -20.07
CA THR A 475 -24.62 -19.87 -19.06
C THR A 475 -23.14 -20.23 -19.01
N PRO A 476 -22.61 -20.64 -17.84
CA PRO A 476 -21.22 -21.11 -17.73
C PRO A 476 -20.92 -22.27 -18.70
N ALA A 477 -21.88 -23.17 -18.92
CA ALA A 477 -21.75 -24.26 -19.88
C ALA A 477 -21.57 -23.76 -21.33
N LYS A 478 -22.27 -22.68 -21.71
CA LYS A 478 -22.09 -22.04 -23.03
C LYS A 478 -20.73 -21.38 -23.15
N VAL A 479 -20.27 -20.69 -22.10
CA VAL A 479 -18.92 -20.11 -22.06
C VAL A 479 -17.86 -21.19 -22.22
N LYS A 480 -17.99 -22.28 -21.47
CA LYS A 480 -17.09 -23.44 -21.55
C LYS A 480 -17.03 -24.03 -22.97
N ALA A 481 -18.19 -24.14 -23.63
CA ALA A 481 -18.27 -24.63 -25.00
C ALA A 481 -17.58 -23.70 -26.00
N VAL A 482 -17.69 -22.38 -25.84
CA VAL A 482 -16.98 -21.40 -26.69
C VAL A 482 -15.49 -21.37 -26.37
N ARG A 483 -15.10 -21.45 -25.10
CA ARG A 483 -13.69 -21.49 -24.66
C ARG A 483 -12.92 -22.66 -25.27
N ALA A 484 -13.59 -23.77 -25.52
CA ALA A 484 -13.01 -24.94 -26.16
C ALA A 484 -12.76 -24.75 -27.67
N LYS A 485 -13.39 -23.76 -28.31
CA LYS A 485 -13.22 -23.45 -29.74
C LYS A 485 -11.97 -22.56 -29.93
N PRO A 486 -11.26 -22.67 -31.07
CA PRO A 486 -10.17 -21.75 -31.40
C PRO A 486 -10.69 -20.31 -31.54
N ALA A 487 -9.84 -19.31 -31.27
CA ALA A 487 -10.19 -17.89 -31.37
C ALA A 487 -10.87 -17.57 -32.72
N PRO A 488 -11.97 -16.79 -32.73
CA PRO A 488 -12.64 -16.42 -33.97
C PRO A 488 -11.70 -15.59 -34.85
N LYS A 489 -11.36 -16.10 -36.03
CA LYS A 489 -10.75 -15.30 -37.09
C LYS A 489 -11.85 -14.44 -37.70
N VAL A 490 -11.67 -13.12 -37.73
CA VAL A 490 -12.52 -12.22 -38.53
C VAL A 490 -12.42 -12.71 -39.99
N ALA A 491 -13.56 -12.97 -40.62
CA ALA A 491 -13.60 -13.36 -42.03
C ALA A 491 -13.00 -12.21 -42.85
N GLN A 492 -11.91 -12.49 -43.58
CA GLN A 492 -11.46 -11.61 -44.66
C GLN A 492 -12.43 -11.82 -45.81
N GLU A 493 -13.38 -10.89 -45.98
CA GLU A 493 -14.04 -10.73 -47.26
C GLU A 493 -13.04 -10.09 -48.22
N HIS A 494 -12.71 -10.81 -49.30
CA HIS A 494 -11.80 -10.40 -50.36
C HIS A 494 -12.41 -9.32 -51.26
#